data_AF-A0AAD5BT19-F1
#
_entry.id   AF-A0AAD5BT19-F1
#
_cell.length_a   1.000
_cell.length_b   1.000
_cell.length_c   1.000
_cell.angle_alpha   90.00
_cell.angle_beta   90.00
_cell.angle_gamma   90.00
#
_symmetry.space_group_name_H-M   'P 1'
#
loop_
_entity.id
_entity.type
_entity.pdbx_description
1 polymer ?
#
loop_
_entity_poly.entity_id
_entity_poly.type
_entity_poly.pdbx_seq_one_letter_code
_entity_poly.pdbx_strand_id
1 'polypeptide(L)'
;MHNMSDEDLVKSVIEVSKMSTTNAPYKVAFMFLTPGPLPLSPLWELFFKGHEGLFSIYVHPHPLYNDTIPQESVFYGTRITSQPVYWGDISMMLREDC
;
A
#
# COMPACT_ATOMS: atom_id res chain seq x y z
N MET A 1 -0.41 36.66 16.28
CA MET A 1 -1.44 35.61 16.15
C MET A 1 -2.18 35.90 14.85
N HIS A 2 -2.07 35.04 13.83
CA HIS A 2 -2.74 35.27 12.55
C HIS A 2 -4.22 34.94 12.68
N ASN A 3 -5.07 35.94 12.42
CA ASN A 3 -6.53 35.80 12.34
C ASN A 3 -6.86 35.29 10.93
N MET A 4 -7.12 33.99 10.78
CA MET A 4 -7.57 33.40 9.51
C MET A 4 -9.10 33.45 9.46
N SER A 5 -9.65 34.03 8.40
CA SER A 5 -11.09 34.02 8.13
C SER A 5 -11.50 32.68 7.52
N ASP A 6 -12.76 32.27 7.70
CA ASP A 6 -13.31 31.06 7.06
C ASP A 6 -13.13 31.06 5.53
N GLU A 7 -13.14 32.25 4.92
CA GLU A 7 -12.87 32.44 3.49
C GLU A 7 -11.43 32.05 3.11
N ASP A 8 -10.46 32.34 3.98
CA ASP A 8 -9.06 32.00 3.77
C ASP A 8 -8.83 30.50 3.99
N LEU A 9 -9.57 29.90 4.92
CA LEU A 9 -9.59 28.45 5.12
C LEU A 9 -10.15 27.74 3.89
N VAL A 10 -11.29 28.17 3.37
CA VAL A 10 -11.90 27.59 2.15
C VAL A 10 -10.96 27.74 0.95
N LYS A 11 -10.33 28.90 0.78
CA LYS A 11 -9.32 29.11 -0.28
C LYS A 11 -8.13 28.18 -0.16
N SER A 12 -7.58 28.00 1.05
CA SER A 12 -6.45 27.09 1.26
C SER A 12 -6.80 25.63 0.94
N VAL A 13 -8.01 25.18 1.29
CA VAL A 13 -8.51 23.83 0.96
C VAL A 13 -8.69 23.66 -0.55
N ILE A 14 -9.21 24.69 -1.24
CA ILE A 14 -9.35 24.69 -2.70
C ILE A 14 -7.99 24.68 -3.40
N GLU A 15 -7.00 25.42 -2.90
CA GLU A 15 -5.65 25.45 -3.46
C GLU A 15 -4.91 24.13 -3.23
N VAL A 16 -5.00 23.54 -2.05
CA VAL A 16 -4.42 22.22 -1.74
C VAL A 16 -5.05 21.11 -2.61
N SER A 17 -6.36 21.14 -2.81
CA SER A 17 -7.04 20.18 -3.69
C SER A 17 -6.69 20.38 -5.16
N LYS A 18 -6.51 21.62 -5.64
CA LYS A 18 -5.98 21.90 -6.98
C LYS A 18 -4.53 21.48 -7.14
N MET A 19 -3.71 21.58 -6.10
CA MET A 19 -2.32 21.11 -6.10
C MET A 19 -2.24 19.58 -6.19
N SER A 20 -3.18 18.86 -5.58
CA SER A 20 -3.34 17.40 -5.70
C SER A 20 -3.72 16.96 -7.13
N THR A 21 -4.37 17.83 -7.92
CA THR A 21 -4.72 17.57 -9.32
C THR A 21 -3.58 17.84 -10.32
N THR A 22 -2.34 17.96 -9.87
CA THR A 22 -1.18 18.14 -10.76
C THR A 22 -0.80 16.81 -11.44
N ASN A 23 -1.57 16.39 -12.45
CA ASN A 23 -1.25 15.35 -13.46
C ASN A 23 -0.71 13.99 -12.98
N ALA A 24 -0.65 13.71 -11.68
CA ALA A 24 -0.22 12.43 -11.16
C ALA A 24 -1.33 11.41 -11.44
N PRO A 25 -1.04 10.28 -12.11
CA PRO A 25 -2.02 9.23 -12.27
C PRO A 25 -2.46 8.75 -10.89
N TYR A 26 -3.78 8.58 -10.69
CA TYR A 26 -4.30 7.99 -9.47
C TYR A 26 -3.64 6.62 -9.27
N LYS A 27 -2.88 6.47 -8.18
CA LYS A 27 -2.13 5.25 -7.86
C LYS A 27 -2.84 4.50 -6.73
N VAL A 28 -3.14 3.21 -6.95
CA VAL A 28 -3.83 2.36 -5.95
C VAL A 28 -2.80 1.53 -5.17
N ALA A 29 -2.92 1.49 -3.84
CA ALA A 29 -2.08 0.64 -2.99
C ALA A 29 -2.80 -0.69 -2.66
N PHE A 30 -2.16 -1.81 -2.98
CA PHE A 30 -2.62 -3.15 -2.63
C PHE A 30 -1.77 -3.68 -1.47
N MET A 31 -2.43 -4.10 -0.38
CA MET A 31 -1.76 -4.71 0.77
C MET A 31 -2.26 -6.15 0.96
N PHE A 32 -1.35 -7.11 0.87
CA PHE A 32 -1.62 -8.52 1.09
C PHE A 32 -1.03 -8.98 2.43
N LEU A 33 -1.90 -9.36 3.36
CA LEU A 33 -1.51 -9.99 4.61
C LEU A 33 -1.64 -11.50 4.43
N THR A 34 -0.53 -12.23 4.49
CA THR A 34 -0.53 -13.69 4.27
C THR A 34 0.33 -14.39 5.31
N PRO A 35 -0.11 -15.52 5.91
CA PRO A 35 0.74 -16.29 6.79
C PRO A 35 1.81 -17.11 6.03
N GLY A 36 1.73 -17.22 4.70
CA GLY A 36 2.62 -18.03 3.87
C GLY A 36 2.59 -17.58 2.40
N PRO A 37 2.59 -18.51 1.42
CA PRO A 37 2.55 -18.14 0.00
C PRO A 37 1.32 -17.29 -0.29
N LEU A 38 1.47 -16.26 -1.13
CA LEU A 38 0.36 -15.40 -1.53
C LEU A 38 -0.70 -16.23 -2.27
N PRO A 39 -1.93 -16.35 -1.72
CA PRO A 39 -2.99 -17.09 -2.41
C PRO A 39 -3.30 -16.42 -3.74
N LEU A 40 -3.49 -17.25 -4.78
CA LEU A 40 -3.79 -16.78 -6.13
C LEU A 40 -2.69 -15.89 -6.75
N SER A 41 -1.44 -16.00 -6.29
CA SER A 41 -0.30 -15.26 -6.86
C SER A 41 -0.28 -15.24 -8.40
N PRO A 42 -0.48 -16.36 -9.13
CA PRO A 42 -0.50 -16.34 -10.60
C PRO A 42 -1.64 -15.50 -11.19
N LEU A 43 -2.81 -15.45 -10.53
CA LEU A 43 -3.93 -14.63 -10.98
C LEU A 43 -3.63 -13.14 -10.78
N TRP A 44 -3.10 -12.78 -9.62
CA TRP A 44 -2.71 -11.41 -9.33
C TRP A 44 -1.60 -10.93 -10.27
N GLU A 45 -0.66 -11.80 -10.63
CA GLU A 45 0.38 -11.49 -11.60
C GLU A 45 -0.20 -11.14 -12.97
N LEU A 46 -1.22 -11.87 -13.44
CA LEU A 46 -1.96 -11.53 -14.65
C LEU A 46 -2.75 -10.23 -14.53
N PHE A 47 -3.33 -9.96 -13.35
CA PHE A 47 -4.08 -8.73 -13.09
C PHE A 47 -3.19 -7.48 -13.14
N PHE A 48 -1.99 -7.56 -12.55
CA PHE A 48 -1.08 -6.41 -12.45
C PHE A 48 -0.22 -6.19 -13.70
N LYS A 49 0.01 -7.23 -14.50
CA LYS A 49 0.81 -7.15 -15.72
C LYS A 49 0.25 -6.11 -16.70
N GLY A 50 1.11 -5.20 -17.17
CA GLY A 50 0.75 -4.14 -18.13
C GLY A 50 0.09 -2.90 -17.50
N HIS A 51 -0.05 -2.86 -16.17
CA HIS A 51 -0.59 -1.72 -15.43
C HIS A 51 0.47 -1.05 -14.56
N GLU A 52 1.74 -1.20 -14.91
CA GLU A 52 2.87 -0.69 -14.14
C GLU A 52 2.77 0.84 -13.95
N GLY A 53 3.00 1.31 -12.73
CA GLY A 53 2.89 2.73 -12.38
C GLY A 53 1.51 3.18 -11.90
N LEU A 54 0.45 2.40 -12.14
CA LEU A 54 -0.91 2.68 -11.61
C LEU A 54 -1.15 2.11 -10.21
N PHE A 55 -0.20 1.32 -9.69
CA PHE A 55 -0.34 0.70 -8.38
C PHE A 55 0.99 0.57 -7.62
N SER A 56 0.87 0.38 -6.30
CA SER A 56 1.94 -0.11 -5.42
C SER A 56 1.45 -1.42 -4.77
N ILE A 57 2.33 -2.42 -4.66
CA ILE A 57 2.02 -3.67 -3.96
C ILE A 57 2.88 -3.75 -2.70
N TYR A 58 2.24 -4.18 -1.61
CA TYR A 58 2.87 -4.47 -0.33
C TYR A 58 2.45 -5.86 0.12
N VAL A 59 3.43 -6.73 0.37
CA VAL A 59 3.18 -8.11 0.83
C VAL A 59 3.78 -8.26 2.23
N HIS A 60 2.94 -8.59 3.20
CA HIS A 60 3.32 -8.91 4.57
C HIS A 60 3.15 -10.42 4.81
N PRO A 61 4.16 -11.23 4.45
CA PRO A 61 4.18 -12.64 4.81
C PRO A 61 4.52 -12.80 6.30
N HIS A 62 4.25 -13.97 6.88
CA HIS A 62 4.81 -14.32 8.19
C HIS A 62 6.36 -14.24 8.16
N PRO A 63 7.05 -13.73 9.20
CA PRO A 63 8.50 -13.56 9.19
C PRO A 63 9.30 -14.85 8.93
N LEU A 64 8.79 -16.00 9.37
CA LEU A 64 9.40 -17.31 9.13
C LEU A 64 9.17 -17.83 7.70
N TYR A 65 8.23 -17.24 6.95
CA TYR A 65 8.02 -17.60 5.56
C TYR A 65 9.06 -16.92 4.69
N ASN A 66 9.91 -17.71 4.03
CA ASN A 66 10.89 -17.19 3.09
C ASN A 66 10.54 -17.64 1.68
N ASP A 67 10.26 -16.67 0.82
CA ASP A 67 9.91 -16.91 -0.57
C ASP A 67 11.00 -16.35 -1.49
N THR A 68 11.24 -17.05 -2.59
CA THR A 68 12.19 -16.59 -3.62
C THR A 68 11.37 -16.06 -4.79
N ILE A 69 11.20 -14.74 -4.84
CA ILE A 69 10.44 -14.09 -5.90
C ILE A 69 11.37 -13.79 -7.08
N PRO A 70 11.06 -14.26 -8.30
CA PRO A 70 11.82 -13.93 -9.50
C PRO A 70 11.83 -12.42 -9.76
N GLN A 71 12.91 -11.90 -10.36
CA GLN A 71 13.09 -10.46 -10.57
C GLN A 71 12.08 -9.86 -11.57
N GLU A 72 11.56 -10.70 -12.46
CA GLU A 72 10.53 -10.38 -13.43
C GLU A 72 9.11 -10.34 -12.85
N SER A 73 8.92 -10.81 -11.61
CA SER A 73 7.59 -10.85 -10.99
C SER A 73 7.15 -9.47 -10.51
N VAL A 74 5.85 -9.21 -10.58
CA VAL A 74 5.23 -7.98 -10.03
C VAL A 74 5.37 -7.86 -8.51
N PHE A 75 5.69 -8.96 -7.83
CA PHE A 75 5.92 -9.03 -6.39
C PHE A 75 7.39 -8.87 -6.00
N TYR A 76 8.29 -8.67 -6.97
CA TYR A 76 9.71 -8.53 -6.66
C TYR A 76 9.96 -7.25 -5.86
N GLY A 77 10.63 -7.39 -4.71
CA GLY A 77 10.93 -6.26 -3.83
C GLY A 77 9.72 -5.64 -3.11
N THR A 78 8.53 -6.25 -3.19
CA THR A 78 7.30 -5.74 -2.53
C THR A 78 7.10 -6.30 -1.12
N ARG A 79 8.02 -7.16 -0.65
CA ARG A 79 7.95 -7.81 0.65
C ARG A 79 8.34 -6.83 1.75
N ILE A 80 7.48 -6.69 2.76
CA ILE A 80 7.79 -5.99 3.99
C ILE A 80 8.02 -7.01 5.10
N THR A 81 9.13 -6.86 5.83
CA THR A 81 9.41 -7.65 7.03
C THR A 81 8.44 -7.29 8.14
N SER A 82 7.65 -8.27 8.62
CA SER A 82 6.67 -8.10 9.69
C SER A 82 7.01 -8.97 10.92
N GLN A 83 6.44 -8.62 12.07
CA GLN A 83 6.36 -9.51 13.23
C GLN A 83 5.35 -10.64 12.94
N PRO A 84 5.39 -11.78 13.66
CA PRO A 84 4.41 -12.85 13.54
C PRO A 84 2.98 -12.31 13.70
N VAL A 85 2.08 -12.74 12.81
CA VAL A 85 0.64 -12.42 12.85
C VAL A 85 -0.15 -13.71 12.81
N TYR A 86 -1.18 -13.80 13.66
CA TYR A 86 -2.01 -15.00 13.81
C TYR A 86 -3.44 -14.72 13.35
N TRP A 87 -4.04 -15.65 12.61
CA TRP A 87 -5.40 -15.50 12.11
C TRP A 87 -6.41 -15.34 13.24
N GLY A 88 -7.25 -14.30 13.17
CA GLY A 88 -8.29 -14.02 14.14
C GLY A 88 -7.81 -13.36 15.44
N ASP A 89 -6.50 -13.09 15.55
CA ASP A 89 -5.91 -12.41 16.69
C ASP A 89 -5.80 -10.91 16.44
N ILE A 90 -5.73 -10.11 17.53
CA ILE A 90 -5.62 -8.65 17.44
C ILE A 90 -4.33 -8.21 16.73
N SER A 91 -3.30 -9.06 16.68
CA SER A 91 -2.09 -8.86 15.87
C SER A 91 -2.37 -8.59 14.38
N MET A 92 -3.53 -8.96 13.84
CA MET A 92 -3.93 -8.62 12.47
C MET A 92 -4.33 -7.15 12.29
N MET A 93 -4.78 -6.46 13.35
CA MET A 93 -5.26 -5.07 13.31
C MET A 93 -4.35 -4.11 14.05
N LEU A 94 -3.89 -4.48 15.25
CA LEU A 94 -2.98 -3.67 16.04
C LEU A 94 -1.56 -3.83 15.50
N ARG A 95 -1.15 -2.83 14.72
CA ARG A 95 0.25 -2.54 14.46
C ARG A 95 0.43 -1.05 14.16
N GLU A 96 0.05 -0.21 15.11
CA GLU A 96 0.75 1.06 15.32
C GLU A 96 1.57 0.85 16.59
N ASP A 97 2.89 0.81 16.45
CA ASP A 97 3.83 1.18 17.50
C ASP A 97 5.22 1.14 16.85
N CYS A 98 5.70 2.34 16.57
CA CYS A 98 7.09 2.66 16.23
C CYS A 98 7.83 3.01 17.51
#